data_AF-A0A921KX88-F1
#
_entry.id   AF-A0A921KX88-F1
#
_cell.length_a   1.000
_cell.length_b   1.000
_cell.length_c   1.000
_cell.angle_alpha   90.00
_cell.angle_beta   90.00
_cell.angle_gamma   90.00
#
_symmetry.space_group_name_H-M   'P 1'
#
loop_
_entity.id
_entity.type
_entity.pdbx_description
1 polymer ?
#
loop_
_entity_poly.entity_id
_entity_poly.type
_entity_poly.pdbx_seq_one_letter_code
_entity_poly.pdbx_strand_id
1 'polypeptide(L)'
;MSNDIKKKGFLERIPAFSLILIMAVLMVVGGALIPLLRISYHPSPEQGKRLTISFSWPGASQRVIEQEITSKVEGLVASVVGVEKTSSVSSQGNGSVTVVLKEKANVSAVRFEISSLLKQIAEKLPEGAGGLYLQGGNIGGGLRQNTRQVLSYIINADMDPANIK
;
A
#
# COMPACT_ATOMS: atom_id res chain seq x y z
N MET A 1 -25.20 -71.45 8.60
CA MET A 1 -25.79 -70.29 9.33
C MET A 1 -24.75 -69.18 9.40
N SER A 2 -24.87 -68.13 8.57
CA SER A 2 -24.06 -66.92 8.70
C SER A 2 -25.00 -65.81 9.14
N ASN A 3 -24.81 -65.30 10.36
CA ASN A 3 -25.65 -64.23 10.90
C ASN A 3 -25.11 -62.89 10.37
N ASP A 4 -25.86 -62.28 9.44
CA ASP A 4 -25.62 -60.93 8.97
C ASP A 4 -25.79 -59.93 10.11
N ILE A 5 -24.66 -59.53 10.70
CA ILE A 5 -24.57 -58.39 11.62
C ILE A 5 -24.81 -57.13 10.78
N LYS A 6 -26.08 -56.80 10.60
CA LYS A 6 -26.51 -55.53 10.01
C LYS A 6 -26.05 -54.41 10.94
N LYS A 7 -24.87 -53.86 10.70
CA LYS A 7 -24.40 -52.62 11.34
C LYS A 7 -25.40 -51.52 10.97
N LYS A 8 -26.40 -51.30 11.83
CA LYS A 8 -27.29 -50.14 11.73
C LYS A 8 -26.42 -48.90 11.81
N GLY A 9 -26.32 -48.18 10.69
CA GLY A 9 -25.53 -46.97 10.58
C GLY A 9 -25.98 -45.98 11.65
N PHE A 10 -25.01 -45.25 12.22
CA PHE A 10 -25.19 -44.25 13.28
C PHE A 10 -26.39 -43.29 13.07
N LEU A 11 -26.80 -43.09 11.80
CA LEU A 11 -27.93 -42.27 11.38
C LEU A 11 -29.32 -42.82 11.75
N GLU A 12 -29.50 -44.14 11.93
CA GLU A 12 -30.82 -44.74 12.31
C GLU A 12 -31.15 -44.57 13.79
N ARG A 13 -30.18 -44.20 14.64
CA ARG A 13 -30.39 -43.99 16.08
C ARG A 13 -30.71 -42.55 16.46
N ILE A 14 -30.66 -41.64 15.49
CA ILE A 14 -30.92 -40.21 15.72
C ILE A 14 -32.41 -39.98 15.44
N PRO A 15 -33.22 -39.54 16.43
CA PRO A 15 -34.61 -39.22 16.18
C PRO A 15 -34.70 -38.12 15.12
N ALA A 16 -35.65 -38.23 14.19
CA ALA A 16 -35.81 -37.29 13.08
C ALA A 16 -35.88 -35.82 13.54
N PHE A 17 -36.45 -35.59 14.72
CA PHE A 17 -36.47 -34.29 15.38
C PHE A 17 -35.08 -33.72 15.67
N SER A 18 -34.13 -34.54 16.15
CA SER A 18 -32.76 -34.11 16.41
C SER A 18 -32.01 -33.80 15.11
N LEU A 19 -32.29 -34.53 14.02
CA LEU A 19 -31.70 -34.24 12.72
C LEU A 19 -32.16 -32.87 12.18
N ILE A 20 -33.47 -32.60 12.29
CA ILE A 20 -34.05 -31.31 11.88
C ILE A 20 -33.48 -30.16 12.72
N LEU A 21 -33.34 -30.36 14.03
CA LEU A 21 -32.76 -29.38 14.94
C LEU A 21 -31.31 -29.05 14.56
N ILE A 22 -30.48 -30.07 14.31
CA ILE A 22 -29.07 -29.89 13.92
C ILE A 22 -28.97 -29.14 12.58
N MET A 23 -29.80 -29.48 11.61
CA MET A 23 -29.83 -28.78 10.31
C MET A 23 -30.28 -27.32 10.45
N ALA A 24 -31.30 -27.03 11.26
CA ALA A 24 -31.76 -25.68 11.51
C ALA A 24 -30.66 -24.82 12.17
N VAL A 25 -29.97 -25.37 13.18
CA VAL A 25 -28.86 -24.67 13.85
C VAL A 25 -27.70 -24.42 12.88
N LEU A 26 -27.30 -25.42 12.08
CA LEU A 26 -26.23 -25.26 11.08
C LEU A 26 -26.58 -24.22 10.01
N MET A 27 -27.85 -24.09 9.63
CA MET A 27 -28.29 -23.09 8.66
C MET A 27 -28.19 -21.67 9.22
N VAL A 28 -28.60 -21.47 10.47
CA VAL A 28 -28.49 -20.16 11.15
C VAL A 28 -27.02 -19.78 11.38
N VAL A 29 -26.22 -20.72 11.87
CA VAL A 29 -24.79 -20.52 12.11
C VAL A 29 -24.06 -20.27 10.79
N GLY A 30 -24.29 -21.10 9.77
CA GLY A 30 -23.75 -20.91 8.42
C GLY A 30 -24.13 -19.56 7.83
N GLY A 31 -25.40 -19.17 7.93
CA GLY A 31 -25.90 -17.86 7.50
C GLY A 31 -25.22 -16.69 8.20
N ALA A 32 -24.99 -16.80 9.52
CA ALA A 32 -24.30 -15.78 10.31
C ALA A 32 -22.80 -15.72 10.02
N LEU A 33 -22.17 -16.83 9.65
CA LEU A 33 -20.74 -16.89 9.33
C LEU A 33 -20.40 -16.41 7.91
N ILE A 34 -21.34 -16.49 6.95
CA ILE A 34 -21.15 -15.97 5.58
C ILE A 34 -20.70 -14.50 5.54
N PRO A 35 -21.35 -13.54 6.24
CA PRO A 35 -20.91 -12.14 6.25
C PRO A 35 -19.65 -11.91 7.11
N LEU A 36 -19.33 -12.82 8.03
CA LEU A 36 -18.12 -12.75 8.86
C LEU A 36 -16.89 -13.34 8.16
N LEU A 37 -17.09 -14.19 7.15
CA LEU A 37 -16.03 -14.59 6.24
C LEU A 37 -15.63 -13.38 5.41
N ARG A 38 -14.60 -12.67 5.89
CA ARG A 38 -13.86 -11.70 5.11
C ARG A 38 -13.19 -12.44 3.95
N ILE A 39 -13.90 -12.55 2.84
CA ILE A 39 -13.34 -13.06 1.60
C ILE A 39 -12.42 -11.95 1.08
N SER A 40 -11.16 -12.00 1.51
CA SER A 40 -10.10 -11.17 0.97
C SER A 40 -9.82 -11.67 -0.46
N TYR A 41 -10.62 -11.20 -1.43
CA TYR A 41 -10.38 -11.44 -2.88
C TYR A 41 -9.02 -10.94 -3.36
N HIS A 42 -8.34 -10.16 -2.52
CA HIS A 42 -7.02 -9.64 -2.77
C HIS A 42 -6.15 -10.21 -1.66
N PRO A 43 -5.40 -11.31 -1.87
CA PRO A 43 -4.15 -11.45 -1.15
C PRO A 43 -3.41 -10.16 -1.47
N SER A 44 -3.33 -9.21 -0.53
CA SER A 44 -2.63 -7.94 -0.77
C SER A 44 -1.21 -8.35 -1.13
N PRO A 45 -0.84 -8.35 -2.42
CA PRO A 45 0.23 -9.22 -2.87
C PRO A 45 1.50 -8.43 -2.63
N GLU A 46 2.01 -8.42 -1.40
CA GLU A 46 3.25 -7.72 -1.05
C GLU A 46 3.22 -6.19 -1.36
N GLN A 47 2.11 -5.64 -1.87
CA GLN A 47 1.98 -4.25 -2.34
C GLN A 47 2.07 -3.27 -1.18
N GLY A 48 1.70 -3.71 0.02
CA GLY A 48 1.92 -2.94 1.24
C GLY A 48 3.39 -2.82 1.64
N LYS A 49 4.31 -3.62 1.08
CA LYS A 49 5.75 -3.61 1.43
C LYS A 49 6.64 -3.16 0.27
N ARG A 50 6.05 -2.72 -0.84
CA ARG A 50 6.75 -2.12 -1.97
C ARG A 50 6.50 -0.62 -1.99
N LEU A 51 7.59 0.15 -1.95
CA LEU A 51 7.58 1.59 -2.12
C LEU A 51 8.17 1.91 -3.49
N THR A 52 7.44 2.66 -4.31
CA THR A 52 7.90 3.08 -5.63
C THR A 52 8.06 4.59 -5.65
N ILE A 53 9.24 5.04 -6.05
CA ILE A 53 9.60 6.45 -6.16
C ILE A 53 9.63 6.75 -7.65
N SER A 54 8.85 7.71 -8.11
CA SER A 54 8.83 8.13 -9.50
C SER A 54 9.38 9.54 -9.63
N PHE A 55 10.16 9.79 -10.67
CA PHE A 55 10.66 11.11 -11.03
C PHE A 55 10.66 11.28 -12.54
N SER A 56 10.55 12.53 -12.97
CA SER A 56 10.62 12.92 -14.38
C SER A 56 11.69 13.98 -14.55
N TRP A 57 12.48 13.91 -15.62
CA TRP A 57 13.39 14.97 -16.00
C TRP A 57 13.41 15.11 -17.53
N PRO A 58 12.44 15.87 -18.08
CA PRO A 58 12.31 16.03 -19.53
C PRO A 58 13.60 16.57 -20.14
N GLY A 59 14.09 15.92 -21.19
CA GLY A 59 15.29 16.36 -21.93
C GLY A 59 16.61 15.75 -21.46
N ALA A 60 16.65 15.04 -20.33
CA ALA A 60 17.85 14.34 -19.88
C ALA A 60 17.99 12.93 -20.51
N SER A 61 19.22 12.57 -20.89
CA SER A 61 19.56 11.23 -21.37
C SER A 61 19.48 10.20 -20.23
N GLN A 62 19.10 8.96 -20.53
CA GLN A 62 19.00 7.87 -19.56
C GLN A 62 20.28 7.73 -18.73
N ARG A 63 21.46 7.83 -19.35
CA ARG A 63 22.75 7.68 -18.67
C ARG A 63 23.01 8.80 -17.66
N VAL A 64 22.61 10.03 -17.99
CA VAL A 64 22.75 11.19 -17.11
C VAL A 64 21.77 11.06 -15.94
N ILE A 65 20.52 10.68 -16.21
CA ILE A 65 19.51 10.42 -15.18
C ILE A 65 19.99 9.36 -14.19
N GLU A 66 20.57 8.27 -14.70
CA GLU A 66 21.05 7.17 -13.89
C GLU A 66 22.18 7.60 -12.94
N GLN A 67 23.16 8.36 -13.46
CA GLN A 67 24.32 8.81 -12.69
C GLN A 67 23.96 9.93 -11.70
N GLU A 68 23.13 10.89 -12.10
CA GLU A 68 22.87 12.09 -11.31
C GLU A 68 21.69 11.95 -10.34
N ILE A 69 20.64 11.22 -10.72
CA ILE A 69 19.42 11.07 -9.91
C ILE A 69 19.33 9.66 -9.35
N THR A 70 19.26 8.64 -10.21
CA THR A 70 18.94 7.27 -9.78
C THR A 70 19.96 6.73 -8.78
N SER A 71 21.25 6.90 -9.04
CA SER A 71 22.34 6.41 -8.18
C SER A 71 22.33 7.07 -6.80
N LYS A 72 22.05 8.38 -6.73
CA LYS A 72 21.96 9.13 -5.48
C LYS A 72 20.73 8.72 -4.67
N VAL A 73 19.57 8.61 -5.34
CA VAL A 73 18.31 8.17 -4.70
C VAL A 73 18.43 6.73 -4.21
N GLU A 74 18.97 5.82 -5.02
CA GLU A 74 19.15 4.42 -4.66
C GLU A 74 20.09 4.26 -3.46
N GLY A 75 21.26 4.92 -3.47
CA GLY A 75 22.21 4.84 -2.36
C GLY A 75 21.65 5.36 -1.04
N LEU A 76 20.85 6.43 -1.09
CA LEU A 76 20.18 6.98 0.09
C LEU A 76 19.04 6.12 0.59
N VAL A 77 18.26 5.50 -0.30
CA VAL A 77 17.17 4.64 0.13
C VAL A 77 17.69 3.29 0.62
N ALA A 78 18.78 2.79 0.03
CA ALA A 78 19.44 1.56 0.47
C ALA A 78 20.05 1.67 1.88
N SER A 79 20.36 2.87 2.36
CA SER A 79 20.88 3.08 3.72
C SER A 79 19.81 3.12 4.81
N VAL A 80 18.52 3.19 4.44
CA VAL A 80 17.40 3.23 5.40
C VAL A 80 17.20 1.88 6.08
N VAL A 81 17.05 1.91 7.41
CA VAL A 81 16.84 0.71 8.22
C VAL A 81 15.48 0.10 7.92
N GLY A 82 15.48 -1.12 7.34
CA GLY A 82 14.26 -1.85 7.00
C GLY A 82 14.06 -2.10 5.50
N VAL A 83 14.95 -1.58 4.66
CA VAL A 83 15.02 -1.94 3.24
C VAL A 83 15.69 -3.31 3.07
N GLU A 84 15.09 -4.17 2.25
CA GLU A 84 15.63 -5.49 1.90
C GLU A 84 16.27 -5.48 0.51
N LYS A 85 15.56 -4.90 -0.47
CA LYS A 85 16.01 -4.85 -1.86
C LYS A 85 15.60 -3.54 -2.51
N THR A 86 16.51 -2.96 -3.28
CA THR A 86 16.26 -1.79 -4.13
C THR A 86 16.43 -2.19 -5.60
N SER A 87 15.56 -1.68 -6.46
CA SER A 87 15.61 -1.91 -7.90
C SER A 87 15.17 -0.65 -8.61
N SER A 88 16.01 -0.12 -9.48
CA SER A 88 15.68 1.07 -10.27
C SER A 88 15.57 0.79 -11.76
N VAL A 89 14.73 1.55 -12.43
CA VAL A 89 14.60 1.58 -13.89
C VAL A 89 14.65 3.03 -14.32
N SER A 90 15.66 3.37 -15.12
CA SER A 90 15.84 4.70 -15.70
C SER A 90 15.50 4.64 -17.19
N SER A 91 14.83 5.65 -17.70
CA SER A 91 14.49 5.80 -19.12
C SER A 91 14.77 7.24 -19.55
N GLN A 92 14.75 7.50 -20.85
CA GLN A 92 14.92 8.87 -21.34
C GLN A 92 13.78 9.75 -20.81
N GLY A 93 14.13 10.84 -20.12
CA GLY A 93 13.15 11.78 -19.59
C GLY A 93 12.43 11.36 -18.30
N ASN A 94 12.57 10.12 -17.81
CA ASN A 94 11.88 9.65 -16.61
C ASN A 94 12.59 8.46 -15.93
N GLY A 95 12.24 8.18 -14.68
CA GLY A 95 12.73 7.01 -13.99
C GLY A 95 11.90 6.63 -12.77
N SER A 96 12.11 5.41 -12.30
CA SER A 96 11.47 4.89 -11.10
C SER A 96 12.42 4.04 -10.26
N VAL A 97 12.32 4.15 -8.95
CA VAL A 97 13.02 3.30 -7.98
C VAL A 97 12.00 2.54 -7.15
N THR A 98 12.05 1.22 -7.23
CA THR A 98 11.24 0.31 -6.41
C THR A 98 12.05 -0.22 -5.25
N VAL A 99 11.48 -0.16 -4.06
CA VAL A 99 12.08 -0.54 -2.79
C VAL A 99 11.20 -1.60 -2.15
N VAL A 100 11.80 -2.72 -1.77
CA VAL A 100 11.15 -3.83 -1.07
C VAL A 100 11.59 -3.81 0.39
N LEU A 101 10.62 -3.80 1.30
CA LEU A 101 10.87 -3.71 2.73
C LEU A 101 10.89 -5.09 3.37
N LYS A 102 11.71 -5.24 4.43
CA LYS A 102 11.81 -6.47 5.22
C LYS A 102 10.48 -6.83 5.88
N GLU A 103 10.25 -8.12 6.09
CA GLU A 103 9.00 -8.63 6.66
C GLU A 103 8.64 -8.04 8.02
N LYS A 104 9.65 -7.78 8.87
CA LYS A 104 9.50 -7.24 10.23
C LYS A 104 9.57 -5.70 10.32
N ALA A 105 9.72 -5.00 9.19
CA ALA A 105 9.87 -3.55 9.19
C ALA A 105 8.51 -2.83 9.25
N ASN A 106 8.44 -1.73 10.00
CA ASN A 106 7.26 -0.87 10.02
C ASN A 106 7.23 0.00 8.76
N VAL A 107 6.32 -0.31 7.84
CA VAL A 107 6.23 0.38 6.55
C VAL A 107 5.96 1.89 6.69
N SER A 108 5.14 2.30 7.67
CA SER A 108 4.81 3.72 7.86
C SER A 108 6.02 4.53 8.34
N ALA A 109 6.84 3.96 9.22
CA ALA A 109 8.07 4.59 9.70
C ALA A 109 9.11 4.72 8.58
N VAL A 110 9.38 3.62 7.86
CA VAL A 110 10.32 3.60 6.73
C VAL A 110 9.88 4.56 5.63
N ARG A 111 8.58 4.61 5.33
CA ARG A 111 8.00 5.58 4.38
C ARG A 111 8.26 7.03 4.80
N PHE A 112 8.06 7.35 6.07
CA PHE A 112 8.29 8.69 6.59
C PHE A 112 9.77 9.08 6.46
N GLU A 113 10.68 8.18 6.84
CA GLU A 113 12.12 8.37 6.73
C GLU A 113 12.56 8.59 5.27
N ILE A 114 12.17 7.70 4.36
CA ILE A 114 12.44 7.84 2.92
C ILE A 114 11.87 9.17 2.40
N SER A 115 10.65 9.55 2.78
CA SER A 115 10.06 10.81 2.31
C SER A 115 10.82 12.05 2.79
N SER A 116 11.40 11.99 3.99
CA SER A 116 12.24 13.07 4.53
C SER A 116 13.56 13.17 3.77
N LEU A 117 14.21 12.03 3.51
CA LEU A 117 15.45 11.97 2.73
C LEU A 117 15.23 12.44 1.29
N LEU A 118 14.14 12.01 0.66
CA LEU A 118 13.77 12.43 -0.69
C LEU A 118 13.55 13.94 -0.79
N LYS A 119 12.96 14.57 0.22
CA LYS A 119 12.80 16.04 0.26
C LYS A 119 14.14 16.75 0.35
N GLN A 120 15.05 16.28 1.20
CA GLN A 120 16.39 16.88 1.35
C GLN A 120 17.22 16.84 0.06
N ILE A 121 17.08 15.77 -0.74
CA ILE A 121 17.75 15.71 -2.04
C ILE A 121 16.99 16.42 -3.14
N ALA A 122 15.65 16.47 -3.07
CA ALA A 122 14.83 17.21 -4.05
C ALA A 122 15.27 18.68 -4.14
N GLU A 123 15.70 19.28 -3.03
CA GLU A 123 16.26 20.63 -2.98
C GLU A 123 17.63 20.77 -3.70
N LYS A 124 18.34 19.66 -3.91
CA LYS A 124 19.64 19.59 -4.59
C LYS A 124 19.53 19.08 -6.03
N LEU A 125 18.32 18.76 -6.50
CA LEU A 125 18.12 18.33 -7.89
C LEU A 125 18.21 19.56 -8.82
N PRO A 126 18.74 19.38 -10.05
CA PRO A 126 18.89 20.46 -11.02
C PRO A 126 17.52 21.02 -11.46
N GLU A 127 17.48 22.32 -11.74
CA GLU A 127 16.30 23.01 -12.26
C GLU A 127 15.78 22.30 -13.53
N GLY A 128 14.53 21.81 -13.47
CA GLY A 128 13.91 21.05 -14.56
C GLY A 128 13.64 19.57 -14.27
N ALA A 129 14.19 19.03 -13.18
CA ALA A 129 13.73 17.74 -12.67
C ALA A 129 12.37 17.91 -11.96
N GLY A 130 11.35 17.18 -12.42
CA GLY A 130 10.07 17.07 -11.75
C GLY A 130 10.22 16.45 -10.36
N GLY A 131 9.32 16.85 -9.45
CA GLY A 131 9.35 16.40 -8.05
C GLY A 131 9.39 14.88 -7.90
N LEU A 132 10.06 14.42 -6.84
CA LEU A 132 10.09 13.01 -6.44
C LEU A 132 8.76 12.65 -5.78
N TYR A 133 8.00 11.74 -6.38
CA TYR A 133 6.74 11.28 -5.81
C TYR A 133 6.89 9.85 -5.29
N LEU A 134 6.61 9.68 -4.00
CA LEU A 134 6.58 8.36 -3.36
C LEU A 134 5.17 7.77 -3.44
N GLN A 135 5.05 6.64 -4.11
CA GLN A 135 3.83 5.86 -4.30
C GLN A 135 3.96 4.50 -3.59
N GLY A 136 2.87 3.98 -3.03
CA GLY A 136 2.85 2.67 -2.36
C GLY A 136 3.25 2.69 -0.88
N GLY A 137 3.53 1.50 -0.34
CA GLY A 137 3.59 1.24 1.10
C GLY A 137 2.21 0.96 1.71
N ASN A 138 2.17 0.34 2.89
CA ASN A 138 0.93 -0.03 3.59
C ASN A 138 0.15 1.25 3.94
N ILE A 139 -0.73 1.62 3.04
CA ILE A 139 -1.83 2.53 3.27
C ILE A 139 -2.98 1.61 3.69
N GLY A 140 -3.04 1.31 4.99
CA GLY A 140 -4.11 0.51 5.54
C GLY A 140 -5.46 1.09 5.11
N GLY A 141 -6.20 0.30 4.34
CA GLY A 141 -7.63 0.48 4.04
C GLY A 141 -8.07 1.86 3.56
N GLY A 142 -8.26 2.01 2.26
CA GLY A 142 -9.22 3.00 1.74
C GLY A 142 -8.76 4.45 1.79
N LEU A 143 -7.58 4.75 1.25
CA LEU A 143 -7.24 6.14 0.95
C LEU A 143 -8.05 6.60 -0.26
N ARG A 144 -9.24 7.13 0.02
CA ARG A 144 -9.80 8.19 -0.82
C ARG A 144 -8.70 9.23 -0.96
N GLN A 145 -8.30 9.45 -2.20
CA GLN A 145 -7.39 10.48 -2.64
C GLN A 145 -8.07 11.84 -2.39
N ASN A 146 -8.22 12.22 -1.11
CA ASN A 146 -8.54 13.57 -0.72
C ASN A 146 -7.23 14.34 -0.85
N THR A 147 -6.91 14.66 -2.10
CA THR A 147 -6.09 15.83 -2.42
C THR A 147 -6.61 16.94 -1.53
N ARG A 148 -5.88 17.25 -0.44
CA ARG A 148 -6.08 18.50 0.27
C ARG A 148 -5.89 19.58 -0.78
N GLN A 149 -6.99 20.07 -1.34
CA GLN A 149 -7.04 21.28 -2.13
C GLN A 149 -6.65 22.38 -1.16
N VAL A 150 -5.38 22.76 -1.20
CA VAL A 150 -4.94 23.98 -0.53
C VAL A 150 -5.41 25.10 -1.44
N LEU A 151 -6.58 25.66 -1.14
CA LEU A 151 -7.07 26.84 -1.84
C LEU A 151 -6.22 28.03 -1.36
N SER A 152 -5.22 28.43 -2.15
CA SER A 152 -4.49 29.67 -1.92
C SER A 152 -5.36 30.83 -2.41
N TYR A 153 -5.93 31.61 -1.50
CA TYR A 153 -6.62 32.85 -1.85
C TYR A 153 -5.64 34.02 -1.67
N ILE A 154 -5.21 34.63 -2.78
CA ILE A 154 -4.49 35.90 -2.75
C ILE A 154 -5.56 36.98 -2.56
N ILE A 155 -5.66 37.54 -1.36
CA ILE A 155 -6.51 38.72 -1.11
C ILE A 155 -5.74 39.92 -1.69
N ASN A 156 -6.11 40.38 -2.88
CA ASN A 156 -5.76 41.74 -3.30
C ASN A 156 -6.66 42.70 -2.54
N ALA A 157 -6.17 43.23 -1.42
CA ALA A 157 -6.81 44.35 -0.75
C ALA A 157 -6.38 45.64 -1.45
N ASP A 158 -7.32 46.37 -2.05
CA ASP A 158 -7.12 47.73 -2.58
C ASP A 158 -7.13 48.79 -1.45
N MET A 159 -6.74 48.39 -0.24
CA MET A 159 -6.79 49.24 0.95
C MET A 159 -5.38 49.54 1.41
N ASP A 160 -5.04 50.83 1.43
CA ASP A 160 -3.80 51.34 2.00
C ASP A 160 -3.69 50.92 3.48
N PRO A 161 -2.58 50.26 3.89
CA PRO A 161 -2.38 49.78 5.26
C PRO A 161 -2.48 50.86 6.35
N ALA A 162 -2.51 52.14 6.00
CA ALA A 162 -2.65 53.25 6.94
C ALA A 162 -4.04 53.44 7.56
N ASN A 163 -5.10 52.78 7.04
CA ASN A 163 -6.49 52.99 7.52
C ASN A 163 -7.09 51.79 8.26
N ILE A 164 -6.26 50.87 8.74
CA ILE A 164 -6.68 49.78 9.62
C ILE A 164 -6.51 50.27 11.06
N LYS A 165 -7.60 50.72 11.69
CA LYS A 165 -7.65 51.11 13.11
C LYS A 165 -8.53 50.15 13.90
#